data_AF-A0A5M6C8J1-F1
#
_entry.id   AF-A0A5M6C8J1-F1
#
_cell.length_a   1.000
_cell.length_b   1.000
_cell.length_c   1.000
_cell.angle_alpha   90.00
_cell.angle_beta   90.00
_cell.angle_gamma   90.00
#
_symmetry.space_group_name_H-M   'P 1'
#
loop_
_entity.id
_entity.type
_entity.pdbx_description
1 polymer ?
#
loop_
_entity_poly.entity_id
_entity_poly.type
_entity_poly.pdbx_seq_one_letter_code
_entity_poly.pdbx_strand_id
1 'polypeptide(L)'
;MDYLTILSSRSLILFPSSSSSSPLRATQLPPGSPTTTPPSLNALLPPIPISIPISSIIYADTDCAYFLLHHLLSSTGGGSVLGNTDKEVLGEAEVIVWREIDRAKLFTRALGKWFATPGIGAERKMDEKELLHLAEKYGLGMKCEEGDERGDEGRNGDDVDMEMMDEEMEKVILRDEAEGMILA
;
A
#
# COMPACT_ATOMS: atom_id res chain seq x y z
N MET A 1 -7.87 14.12 -10.28
CA MET A 1 -9.07 14.21 -9.42
C MET A 1 -9.01 15.48 -8.59
N ASP A 2 -10.15 16.10 -8.28
CA ASP A 2 -10.24 17.20 -7.29
C ASP A 2 -10.39 16.67 -5.86
N TYR A 3 -10.28 17.57 -4.87
CA TYR A 3 -10.32 17.23 -3.45
C TYR A 3 -11.62 16.53 -3.01
N LEU A 4 -12.79 17.02 -3.46
CA LEU A 4 -14.08 16.49 -3.01
C LEU A 4 -14.37 15.12 -3.65
N THR A 5 -14.00 14.93 -4.92
CA THR A 5 -14.02 13.62 -5.57
C THR A 5 -13.18 12.61 -4.80
N ILE A 6 -11.95 12.96 -4.39
CA ILE A 6 -11.08 12.05 -3.62
C ILE A 6 -11.72 11.68 -2.28
N LEU A 7 -12.26 12.64 -1.52
CA LEU A 7 -12.87 12.36 -0.22
C LEU A 7 -14.17 11.53 -0.32
N SER A 8 -14.87 11.57 -1.46
CA SER A 8 -16.19 10.95 -1.62
C SER A 8 -16.15 9.58 -2.31
N SER A 9 -15.29 9.35 -3.30
CA SER A 9 -15.20 8.05 -4.00
C SER A 9 -14.13 7.12 -3.44
N ARG A 10 -13.02 7.65 -2.92
CA ARG A 10 -11.85 6.82 -2.61
C ARG A 10 -11.88 6.21 -1.21
N SER A 11 -11.31 5.02 -1.12
CA SER A 11 -11.17 4.24 0.11
C SER A 11 -9.69 3.99 0.41
N LEU A 12 -9.31 4.18 1.67
CA LEU A 12 -7.98 3.83 2.18
C LEU A 12 -7.94 2.35 2.55
N ILE A 13 -6.78 1.73 2.41
CA ILE A 13 -6.49 0.41 2.95
C ILE A 13 -5.73 0.62 4.26
N LEU A 14 -6.42 0.33 5.37
CA LEU A 14 -5.85 0.29 6.70
C LEU A 14 -5.25 -1.10 6.96
N PHE A 15 -4.25 -1.17 7.83
CA PHE A 15 -3.44 -2.39 8.04
C PHE A 15 -2.85 -2.99 6.74
N PRO A 16 -2.20 -2.21 5.85
CA PRO A 16 -1.64 -2.76 4.63
C PRO A 16 -0.57 -3.82 4.94
N SER A 17 -0.65 -4.98 4.27
CA SER A 17 0.35 -6.04 4.38
C SER A 17 1.74 -5.50 4.05
N SER A 18 2.66 -5.49 5.02
CA SER A 18 3.98 -4.89 4.91
C SER A 18 4.89 -5.62 3.91
N SER A 19 4.74 -5.34 2.62
CA SER A 19 5.63 -5.83 1.55
C SER A 19 6.90 -4.99 1.36
N SER A 20 7.04 -3.83 2.05
CA SER A 20 8.16 -2.89 1.83
C SER A 20 8.81 -2.28 3.09
N SER A 21 8.48 -2.70 4.31
CA SER A 21 9.14 -2.20 5.53
C SER A 21 10.11 -3.22 6.15
N SER A 22 11.38 -3.16 5.74
CA SER A 22 12.46 -3.93 6.38
C SER A 22 12.56 -3.60 7.88
N PRO A 23 12.41 -4.57 8.80
CA PRO A 23 12.59 -4.35 10.24
C PRO A 23 14.08 -4.39 10.59
N LEU A 24 14.88 -3.46 10.05
CA LEU A 24 16.32 -3.35 10.28
C LEU A 24 16.73 -2.03 10.92
N ARG A 25 16.21 -1.79 12.12
CA ARG A 25 16.97 -1.09 13.18
C ARG A 25 16.54 -1.50 14.58
N ALA A 26 16.75 -2.79 14.89
CA ALA A 26 17.06 -3.17 16.26
C ALA A 26 18.37 -2.47 16.65
N THR A 27 18.27 -1.36 17.37
CA THR A 27 19.43 -0.66 17.93
C THR A 27 20.15 -1.60 18.88
N GLN A 28 21.36 -2.02 18.53
CA GLN A 28 22.23 -2.74 19.47
C GLN A 28 22.52 -1.84 20.67
N LEU A 29 21.82 -2.09 21.78
CA LEU A 29 22.18 -1.54 23.08
C LEU A 29 23.27 -2.44 23.71
N PRO A 30 24.25 -1.85 24.41
CA PRO A 30 25.30 -2.62 25.08
C PRO A 30 24.74 -3.50 26.21
N PRO A 31 25.40 -4.63 26.54
CA PRO A 31 24.88 -5.61 27.48
C PRO A 31 25.00 -5.12 28.93
N GLY A 32 23.89 -4.85 29.62
CA GLY A 32 23.96 -4.41 31.02
C GLY A 32 22.69 -3.92 31.71
N SER A 33 21.48 -4.31 31.29
CA SER A 33 20.25 -3.95 32.03
C SER A 33 19.16 -5.02 31.90
N PRO A 34 18.32 -5.23 32.93
CA PRO A 34 17.30 -6.27 32.91
C PRO A 34 16.20 -5.94 31.91
N THR A 35 16.08 -6.78 30.88
CA THR A 35 15.10 -6.64 29.81
C THR A 35 13.68 -6.97 30.32
N THR A 36 12.96 -5.97 30.82
CA THR A 36 11.50 -6.03 30.94
C THR A 36 10.85 -5.73 29.58
N THR A 37 11.03 -6.62 28.60
CA THR A 37 10.19 -6.64 27.39
C THR A 37 8.79 -7.09 27.79
N PRO A 38 7.74 -6.26 27.60
CA PRO A 38 6.37 -6.75 27.76
C PRO A 38 6.10 -7.84 26.71
N PRO A 39 5.54 -9.00 27.09
CA PRO A 39 5.35 -10.13 26.18
C PRO A 39 4.20 -9.95 25.17
N SER A 40 3.44 -8.86 25.27
CA SER A 40 2.12 -8.67 24.64
C SER A 40 2.17 -8.56 23.10
N LEU A 41 3.17 -7.86 22.54
CA LEU A 41 3.26 -7.52 21.10
C LEU A 41 3.37 -8.71 20.13
N ASN A 42 3.62 -9.93 20.60
CA ASN A 42 3.71 -11.14 19.76
C ASN A 42 2.40 -11.96 19.74
N ALA A 43 1.38 -11.60 20.52
CA ALA A 43 0.14 -12.35 20.61
C ALA A 43 -0.86 -12.04 19.49
N LEU A 44 -0.77 -10.83 18.90
CA LEU A 44 -1.62 -10.40 17.80
C LEU A 44 -0.97 -10.75 16.45
N LEU A 45 -1.59 -11.66 15.71
CA LEU A 45 -1.30 -11.86 14.29
C LEU A 45 -1.47 -10.52 13.54
N PRO A 46 -0.66 -10.25 12.49
CA PRO A 46 -0.77 -9.01 11.74
C PRO A 46 -2.20 -8.86 11.17
N PRO A 47 -2.89 -7.74 11.42
CA PRO A 47 -4.28 -7.58 11.00
C PRO A 47 -4.47 -7.77 9.50
N ILE A 48 -5.62 -8.35 9.14
CA ILE A 48 -6.03 -8.48 7.75
C ILE A 48 -6.30 -7.07 7.18
N PRO A 49 -5.67 -6.68 6.06
CA PRO A 49 -5.89 -5.38 5.43
C PRO A 49 -7.37 -5.13 5.15
N ILE A 50 -7.84 -3.93 5.43
CA ILE A 50 -9.26 -3.57 5.26
C ILE A 50 -9.42 -2.24 4.52
N SER A 51 -10.31 -2.21 3.55
CA SER A 51 -10.62 -0.99 2.80
C SER A 51 -11.80 -0.25 3.44
N ILE A 52 -11.60 1.02 3.78
CA ILE A 52 -12.62 1.89 4.39
C ILE A 52 -12.71 3.22 3.60
N PRO A 53 -13.91 3.71 3.26
CA PRO A 53 -14.10 5.01 2.63
C PRO A 53 -13.48 6.15 3.45
N ILE A 54 -12.81 7.08 2.76
CA ILE A 54 -12.17 8.24 3.42
C ILE A 54 -13.19 9.06 4.22
N SER A 55 -14.40 9.24 3.66
CA SER A 55 -15.54 9.90 4.31
C SER A 55 -15.91 9.29 5.66
N SER A 56 -15.97 7.96 5.78
CA SER A 56 -16.31 7.26 7.03
C SER A 56 -15.30 7.55 8.15
N ILE A 57 -14.00 7.61 7.82
CA ILE A 57 -12.93 7.87 8.79
C ILE A 57 -12.95 9.33 9.28
N ILE A 58 -13.39 10.26 8.43
CA ILE A 58 -13.45 11.69 8.75
C ILE A 58 -14.70 12.05 9.56
N TYR A 59 -15.88 11.54 9.15
CA TYR A 59 -17.16 11.99 9.69
C TYR A 59 -17.76 11.06 10.76
N ALA A 60 -17.35 9.79 10.81
CA ALA A 60 -17.87 8.77 11.73
C ALA A 60 -16.72 7.99 12.40
N ASP A 61 -15.74 8.71 12.94
CA ASP A 61 -14.51 8.13 13.48
C ASP A 61 -14.74 7.13 14.63
N THR A 62 -15.76 7.35 15.45
CA THR A 62 -16.14 6.48 16.57
C THR A 62 -16.76 5.17 16.08
N ASP A 63 -17.68 5.23 15.11
CA ASP A 63 -18.26 4.03 14.49
C ASP A 63 -17.20 3.25 13.68
N CYS A 64 -16.31 3.98 13.01
CA CYS A 64 -15.15 3.43 12.31
C CYS A 64 -14.19 2.72 13.28
N ALA A 65 -13.93 3.29 14.47
CA ALA A 65 -13.12 2.67 15.49
C ALA A 65 -13.76 1.38 16.02
N TYR A 66 -15.06 1.40 16.32
CA TYR A 66 -15.80 0.21 16.74
C TYR A 66 -15.75 -0.90 15.68
N PHE A 67 -16.01 -0.57 14.42
CA PHE A 67 -15.92 -1.51 13.30
C PHE A 67 -14.52 -2.11 13.13
N LEU A 68 -13.48 -1.27 13.16
CA LEU A 68 -12.09 -1.71 13.05
C LEU A 68 -11.64 -2.59 14.21
N LEU A 69 -12.09 -2.29 15.44
CA LEU A 69 -11.81 -3.07 16.63
C LEU A 69 -12.45 -4.46 16.53
N HIS A 70 -13.71 -4.53 16.10
CA HIS A 70 -14.38 -5.80 15.85
C HIS A 70 -13.73 -6.61 14.72
N HIS A 71 -13.30 -5.96 13.63
CA HIS A 71 -12.56 -6.60 12.55
C HIS A 71 -11.23 -7.18 13.03
N LEU A 72 -10.43 -6.38 13.73
CA LEU A 72 -9.14 -6.77 14.30
C LEU A 72 -9.29 -8.01 15.19
N LEU A 73 -10.15 -7.95 16.21
CA LEU A 73 -10.38 -9.04 17.16
C LEU A 73 -10.96 -10.31 16.51
N SER A 74 -11.81 -10.16 15.48
CA SER A 74 -12.34 -11.30 14.73
C SER A 74 -11.26 -11.95 13.83
N SER A 75 -10.34 -11.15 13.29
CA SER A 75 -9.26 -11.61 12.41
C SER A 75 -8.16 -12.38 13.14
N THR A 76 -7.94 -12.13 14.44
CA THR A 76 -6.88 -12.80 15.21
C THR A 76 -7.19 -14.27 15.57
N GLY A 77 -8.36 -14.79 15.20
CA GLY A 77 -8.65 -16.22 15.27
C GLY A 77 -8.75 -16.78 16.70
N GLY A 78 -9.58 -16.17 17.54
CA GLY A 78 -9.65 -16.50 18.97
C GLY A 78 -11.05 -16.41 19.57
N GLY A 79 -11.98 -17.27 19.17
CA GLY A 79 -13.17 -17.51 19.98
C GLY A 79 -12.78 -18.12 21.32
N SER A 80 -13.02 -17.42 22.42
CA SER A 80 -12.85 -17.88 23.81
C SER A 80 -11.40 -18.13 24.28
N VAL A 81 -10.67 -17.06 24.65
CA VAL A 81 -9.56 -17.12 25.64
C VAL A 81 -10.01 -16.45 26.95
N LEU A 82 -11.09 -16.99 27.52
CA LEU A 82 -11.72 -16.49 28.75
C LEU A 82 -10.74 -16.50 29.94
N GLY A 83 -10.12 -15.35 30.26
CA GLY A 83 -9.31 -15.24 31.47
C GLY A 83 -8.30 -14.08 31.49
N ASN A 84 -8.76 -12.87 31.80
CA ASN A 84 -7.98 -11.65 32.06
C ASN A 84 -7.13 -11.08 30.90
N THR A 85 -6.56 -11.89 30.01
CA THR A 85 -5.80 -11.42 28.83
C THR A 85 -6.67 -10.58 27.88
N ASP A 86 -7.96 -10.90 27.78
CA ASP A 86 -8.91 -10.18 26.92
C ASP A 86 -8.91 -8.67 27.10
N LYS A 87 -8.67 -8.16 28.33
CA LYS A 87 -8.67 -6.70 28.58
C LYS A 87 -7.38 -6.01 28.13
N GLU A 88 -6.23 -6.69 28.26
CA GLU A 88 -4.95 -6.18 27.77
C GLU A 88 -4.94 -6.21 26.24
N VAL A 89 -5.37 -7.34 25.65
CA VAL A 89 -5.53 -7.51 24.20
C VAL A 89 -6.53 -6.52 23.62
N LEU A 90 -7.67 -6.27 24.28
CA LEU A 90 -8.65 -5.26 23.85
C LEU A 90 -8.05 -3.84 23.88
N GLY A 91 -7.30 -3.50 24.94
CA GLY A 91 -6.65 -2.20 25.05
C GLY A 91 -5.53 -2.00 24.01
N GLU A 92 -4.75 -3.03 23.73
CA GLU A 92 -3.73 -3.01 22.67
C GLU A 92 -4.39 -2.90 21.28
N ALA A 93 -5.44 -3.66 21.03
CA ALA A 93 -6.24 -3.60 19.80
C ALA A 93 -6.87 -2.21 19.61
N GLU A 94 -7.40 -1.58 20.66
CA GLU A 94 -7.93 -0.22 20.61
C GLU A 94 -6.83 0.80 20.27
N VAL A 95 -5.65 0.70 20.90
CA VAL A 95 -4.49 1.59 20.59
C VAL A 95 -4.04 1.42 19.13
N ILE A 96 -4.05 0.19 18.60
CA ILE A 96 -3.75 -0.10 17.19
C ILE A 96 -4.77 0.57 16.26
N VAL A 97 -6.07 0.45 16.56
CA VAL A 97 -7.16 1.05 15.77
C VAL A 97 -7.09 2.58 15.76
N TRP A 98 -6.94 3.22 16.92
CA TRP A 98 -6.82 4.68 17.00
C TRP A 98 -5.57 5.20 16.29
N ARG A 99 -4.48 4.43 16.26
CA ARG A 99 -3.28 4.75 15.49
C ARG A 99 -3.54 4.75 13.98
N GLU A 100 -4.29 3.80 13.45
CA GLU A 100 -4.68 3.82 12.02
C GLU A 100 -5.56 5.04 11.69
N ILE A 101 -6.54 5.33 12.54
CA ILE A 101 -7.45 6.48 12.36
C ILE A 101 -6.67 7.80 12.39
N ASP A 102 -5.69 7.97 13.28
CA ASP A 102 -4.86 9.18 13.29
C ASP A 102 -3.98 9.28 12.02
N ARG A 103 -3.38 8.18 11.55
CA ARG A 103 -2.62 8.18 10.28
C ARG A 103 -3.50 8.59 9.09
N ALA A 104 -4.73 8.08 9.01
CA ALA A 104 -5.71 8.47 7.99
C ALA A 104 -6.16 9.95 8.11
N LYS A 105 -6.35 10.45 9.32
CA LYS A 105 -6.63 11.88 9.57
C LYS A 105 -5.44 12.78 9.23
N LEU A 106 -4.20 12.35 9.48
CA LEU A 106 -2.98 13.05 9.08
C LEU A 106 -2.82 13.10 7.57
N PHE A 107 -3.08 11.99 6.87
CA PHE A 107 -3.17 11.95 5.41
C PHE A 107 -4.23 12.93 4.87
N THR A 108 -5.44 12.94 5.42
CA THR A 108 -6.51 13.87 5.03
C THR A 108 -6.08 15.34 5.21
N ARG A 109 -5.41 15.66 6.33
CA ARG A 109 -4.84 17.00 6.58
C ARG A 109 -3.74 17.36 5.57
N ALA A 110 -2.92 16.39 5.16
CA ALA A 110 -1.87 16.60 4.16
C ALA A 110 -2.46 16.82 2.76
N LEU A 111 -3.49 16.05 2.39
CA LEU A 111 -4.29 16.24 1.19
C LEU A 111 -4.89 17.64 1.16
N GLY A 112 -5.56 18.06 2.24
CA GLY A 112 -6.12 19.40 2.38
C GLY A 112 -5.07 20.51 2.20
N LYS A 113 -3.87 20.37 2.79
CA LYS A 113 -2.75 21.32 2.58
C LYS A 113 -2.24 21.36 1.13
N TRP A 114 -2.20 20.21 0.44
CA TRP A 114 -1.76 20.13 -0.95
C TRP A 114 -2.70 20.94 -1.87
N PHE A 115 -4.02 20.80 -1.69
CA PHE A 115 -5.01 21.59 -2.43
C PHE A 115 -5.11 23.04 -1.96
N ALA A 116 -4.90 23.33 -0.67
CA ALA A 116 -4.94 24.69 -0.11
C ALA A 116 -3.66 25.52 -0.35
N THR A 117 -2.67 25.01 -1.10
CA THR A 117 -1.41 25.72 -1.37
C THR A 117 -1.66 26.90 -2.33
N PRO A 118 -1.52 28.17 -1.89
CA PRO A 118 -1.85 29.31 -2.74
C PRO A 118 -0.79 29.55 -3.82
N GLY A 119 -1.23 29.93 -5.02
CA GLY A 119 -0.36 30.29 -6.15
C GLY A 119 -0.44 29.34 -7.36
N ILE A 120 -1.02 28.15 -7.20
CA ILE A 120 -1.39 27.25 -8.29
C ILE A 120 -2.92 27.21 -8.29
N GLY A 121 -3.54 27.53 -9.43
CA GLY A 121 -4.96 27.93 -9.50
C GLY A 121 -5.97 26.88 -9.04
N ALA A 122 -7.23 27.31 -8.93
CA ALA A 122 -8.38 26.52 -8.42
C ALA A 122 -8.69 25.22 -9.21
N GLU A 123 -7.97 24.96 -10.31
CA GLU A 123 -8.06 23.74 -11.11
C GLU A 123 -6.99 22.69 -10.77
N ARG A 124 -6.22 22.87 -9.69
CA ARG A 124 -5.22 21.90 -9.24
C ARG A 124 -5.89 20.54 -9.00
N LYS A 125 -5.66 19.59 -9.91
CA LYS A 125 -6.10 18.20 -9.83
C LYS A 125 -4.90 17.34 -9.43
N MET A 126 -5.14 16.38 -8.53
CA MET A 126 -4.16 15.36 -8.13
C MET A 126 -4.34 14.09 -8.94
N ASP A 127 -3.26 13.54 -9.46
CA ASP A 127 -3.30 12.27 -10.20
C ASP A 127 -3.28 11.06 -9.26
N GLU A 128 -3.75 9.91 -9.74
CA GLU A 128 -3.86 8.69 -8.92
C GLU A 128 -2.50 8.21 -8.39
N LYS A 129 -1.43 8.40 -9.18
CA LYS A 129 -0.05 8.11 -8.77
C LYS A 129 0.43 9.03 -7.64
N GLU A 130 0.09 10.33 -7.70
CA GLU A 130 0.42 11.28 -6.64
C GLU A 130 -0.35 10.97 -5.35
N LEU A 131 -1.63 10.61 -5.48
CA LEU A 131 -2.50 10.23 -4.36
C LEU A 131 -2.02 8.96 -3.67
N LEU A 132 -1.63 7.94 -4.46
CA LEU A 132 -1.03 6.70 -3.95
C LEU A 132 0.28 6.96 -3.22
N HIS A 133 1.19 7.74 -3.80
CA HIS A 133 2.45 8.10 -3.14
C HIS A 133 2.25 8.95 -1.88
N LEU A 134 1.23 9.83 -1.87
CA LEU A 134 0.85 10.57 -0.66
C LEU A 134 0.32 9.64 0.43
N ALA A 135 -0.50 8.63 0.10
CA ALA A 135 -1.00 7.66 1.08
C ALA A 135 0.12 6.77 1.62
N GLU A 136 1.00 6.28 0.74
CA GLU A 136 2.18 5.48 1.09
C GLU A 136 3.10 6.22 2.09
N LYS A 137 3.28 7.53 1.93
CA LYS A 137 4.03 8.39 2.86
C LYS A 137 3.47 8.40 4.29
N TYR A 138 2.17 8.15 4.47
CA TYR A 138 1.52 7.98 5.78
C TYR A 138 1.39 6.50 6.20
N GLY A 139 1.93 5.57 5.41
CA GLY A 139 1.88 4.12 5.59
C GLY A 139 0.50 3.52 5.35
N LEU A 140 -0.31 4.16 4.51
CA LEU A 140 -1.66 3.74 4.15
C LEU A 140 -1.66 3.23 2.71
N GLY A 141 -2.45 2.19 2.42
CA GLY A 141 -2.74 1.85 1.03
C GLY A 141 -3.89 2.68 0.48
N MET A 142 -4.02 2.74 -0.83
CA MET A 142 -5.21 3.23 -1.53
C MET A 142 -5.87 2.06 -2.25
N LYS A 143 -7.20 1.98 -2.20
CA LYS A 143 -7.93 1.08 -3.09
C LYS A 143 -7.96 1.70 -4.48
N CYS A 144 -7.27 1.09 -5.43
CA CYS A 144 -7.47 1.37 -6.86
C CYS A 144 -8.91 1.00 -7.22
N GLU A 145 -9.60 1.87 -7.96
CA GLU A 145 -10.90 1.52 -8.53
C GLU A 145 -10.64 0.70 -9.79
N GLU A 146 -10.95 -0.59 -9.70
CA GLU A 146 -10.75 -1.57 -10.78
C GLU A 146 -11.79 -1.31 -11.88
N GLY A 147 -11.37 -0.52 -12.88
CA GLY A 147 -12.20 -0.11 -14.01
C GLY A 147 -12.31 -1.20 -15.08
N ASP A 148 -13.34 -2.03 -14.97
CA ASP A 148 -14.09 -2.70 -16.04
C ASP A 148 -13.39 -2.84 -17.43
N GLU A 149 -12.46 -3.80 -17.54
CA GLU A 149 -12.12 -4.42 -18.84
C GLU A 149 -12.91 -5.72 -19.02
N ARG A 150 -14.17 -5.58 -19.44
CA ARG A 150 -14.90 -6.68 -20.07
C ARG A 150 -14.26 -7.08 -21.41
N GLY A 151 -13.50 -8.17 -21.35
CA GLY A 151 -13.47 -9.17 -22.43
C GLY A 151 -12.46 -8.96 -23.55
N ASP A 152 -11.39 -9.74 -23.49
CA ASP A 152 -10.82 -10.39 -24.67
C ASP A 152 -10.61 -11.89 -24.39
N GLU A 153 -11.71 -12.65 -24.32
CA GLU A 153 -11.66 -14.11 -24.54
C GLU A 153 -11.56 -14.35 -26.06
N GLY A 154 -10.33 -14.42 -26.58
CA GLY A 154 -10.07 -13.99 -27.96
C GLY A 154 -9.16 -14.79 -28.88
N ARG A 155 -8.82 -16.07 -28.60
CA ARG A 155 -8.26 -17.04 -29.60
C ARG A 155 -6.86 -16.68 -30.21
N ASN A 156 -5.93 -17.60 -30.46
CA ASN A 156 -5.95 -19.06 -30.57
C ASN A 156 -4.74 -19.68 -29.84
N GLY A 157 -4.96 -20.82 -29.19
CA GLY A 157 -3.94 -21.87 -29.19
C GLY A 157 -4.17 -22.69 -30.44
N ASP A 158 -3.44 -22.37 -31.52
CA ASP A 158 -3.32 -23.22 -32.70
C ASP A 158 -1.92 -23.83 -32.69
N ASP A 159 -1.86 -25.14 -32.88
CA ASP A 159 -0.62 -25.90 -33.00
C ASP A 159 0.20 -25.40 -34.21
N VAL A 160 1.49 -25.13 -34.02
CA VAL A 160 2.46 -25.12 -35.12
C VAL A 160 3.69 -25.91 -34.72
N ASP A 161 3.94 -26.92 -35.55
CA ASP A 161 4.85 -28.02 -35.38
C ASP A 161 6.29 -27.69 -34.95
N MET A 162 6.78 -28.60 -34.12
CA MET A 162 8.17 -29.04 -34.09
C MET A 162 8.60 -29.51 -35.48
N GLU A 163 9.41 -28.75 -36.22
CA GLU A 163 10.49 -29.33 -37.05
C GLU A 163 11.54 -28.34 -37.58
N MET A 164 12.64 -28.95 -38.00
CA MET A 164 13.96 -28.46 -38.42
C MET A 164 13.96 -27.42 -39.56
N MET A 165 14.96 -26.52 -39.53
CA MET A 165 15.94 -26.25 -40.61
C MET A 165 16.89 -25.15 -40.09
N ASP A 166 18.13 -25.48 -39.74
CA ASP A 166 19.28 -25.78 -40.62
C ASP A 166 20.08 -24.52 -41.00
N GLU A 167 21.33 -24.75 -41.35
CA GLU A 167 22.39 -23.74 -41.46
C GLU A 167 22.31 -22.93 -42.79
N GLU A 168 23.24 -21.97 -42.93
CA GLU A 168 23.44 -21.09 -44.11
C GLU A 168 22.45 -19.93 -44.37
N MET A 169 22.80 -18.75 -43.84
CA MET A 169 22.94 -17.58 -44.72
C MET A 169 24.12 -16.70 -44.28
N GLU A 170 25.34 -17.20 -44.51
CA GLU A 170 26.56 -16.41 -44.46
C GLU A 170 26.70 -15.56 -45.75
N LYS A 171 27.28 -14.34 -45.66
CA LYS A 171 27.50 -13.36 -46.75
C LYS A 171 26.18 -12.82 -47.36
N VAL A 172 25.87 -11.53 -47.33
CA VAL A 172 26.63 -10.34 -47.79
C VAL A 172 26.19 -9.18 -46.87
N ILE A 173 27.04 -8.37 -46.23
CA ILE A 173 27.77 -7.23 -46.82
C ILE A 173 29.00 -6.96 -45.93
N LEU A 174 30.20 -7.08 -46.51
CA LEU A 174 31.45 -6.51 -45.99
C LEU A 174 31.89 -5.43 -46.97
N ARG A 175 31.92 -4.17 -46.53
CA ARG A 175 32.83 -3.06 -46.90
C ARG A 175 32.23 -1.71 -46.50
N ASP A 176 33.13 -0.72 -46.41
CA ASP A 176 32.86 0.72 -46.23
C ASP A 176 32.35 1.10 -44.81
N GLU A 177 32.99 1.93 -44.00
CA GLU A 177 34.26 2.69 -44.16
C GLU A 177 35.10 2.61 -42.87
N ALA A 178 36.38 2.30 -43.04
CA ALA A 178 37.42 2.50 -42.03
C ALA A 178 38.44 3.53 -42.54
N GLU A 179 37.97 4.69 -42.98
CA GLU A 179 38.80 5.84 -43.36
C GLU A 179 38.16 7.14 -42.85
N GLY A 180 38.74 7.70 -41.79
CA GLY A 180 38.21 8.88 -41.08
C GLY A 180 39.23 9.50 -40.12
N MET A 181 40.51 9.33 -40.45
CA MET A 181 41.62 9.99 -39.75
C MET A 181 41.75 11.42 -40.29
N ILE A 182 42.31 12.35 -39.48
CA ILE A 182 42.82 13.69 -39.83
C ILE A 182 41.88 14.90 -39.55
N LEU A 183 42.40 15.83 -38.74
CA LEU A 183 42.02 17.24 -38.50
C LEU A 183 40.72 17.60 -37.73
N ALA A 184 40.88 17.88 -36.43
CA ALA A 184 40.58 19.19 -35.82
C ALA A 184 41.37 19.36 -34.51
#